data_AF-A0A2D1U5X4-F1
#
_entry.id   AF-A0A2D1U5X4-F1
#
_cell.length_a   1.000
_cell.length_b   1.000
_cell.length_c   1.000
_cell.angle_alpha   90.00
_cell.angle_beta   90.00
_cell.angle_gamma   90.00
#
_symmetry.space_group_name_H-M   'P 1'
#
loop_
_entity.id
_entity.type
_entity.pdbx_description
1 polymer ?
#
loop_
_entity_poly.entity_id
_entity_poly.type
_entity_poly.pdbx_seq_one_letter_code
_entity_poly.pdbx_strand_id
1 'polypeptide(L)'
;MKILITGGKSAQSLKLIKTFADDNIVLADYGDVPSFPSARYYFISLGQRNDEIIAHNLLNHCLNEGVDAVLPLHEFEVNEISKSQVLFEEFNIQVLLPKEDQIIHLTNI
;
A
#
# COMPACT_ATOMS: atom_id res chain seq x y z
N MET A 1 3.52 -13.98 3.21
CA MET A 1 3.66 -13.04 2.08
C MET A 1 4.45 -11.83 2.54
N LYS A 2 5.04 -11.07 1.61
CA LYS A 2 5.59 -9.74 1.85
C LYS A 2 4.57 -8.70 1.39
N ILE A 3 4.14 -7.81 2.28
CA ILE A 3 3.03 -6.88 2.00
C ILE A 3 3.52 -5.44 2.21
N LEU A 4 3.30 -4.59 1.22
CA LEU A 4 3.49 -3.15 1.34
C LEU A 4 2.18 -2.51 1.81
N ILE A 5 2.20 -1.79 2.93
CA ILE A 5 1.05 -1.03 3.46
C ILE A 5 1.42 0.45 3.43
N THR A 6 0.65 1.28 2.73
CA THR A 6 0.89 2.74 2.71
C THR A 6 0.34 3.42 3.97
N GLY A 7 0.53 4.73 4.12
CA GLY A 7 0.16 5.45 5.34
C GLY A 7 0.88 4.90 6.58
N GLY A 8 2.14 4.48 6.42
CA GLY A 8 2.93 3.77 7.42
C GLY A 8 3.03 4.49 8.77
N LYS A 9 2.99 5.82 8.80
CA LYS A 9 3.03 6.62 10.05
C LYS A 9 1.67 6.68 10.77
N SER A 10 0.59 6.22 10.14
CA SER A 10 -0.75 6.28 10.73
C SER A 10 -0.98 5.22 11.82
N ALA A 11 -1.85 5.52 12.79
CA ALA A 11 -2.27 4.53 13.78
C ALA A 11 -3.01 3.34 13.14
N GLN A 12 -3.67 3.57 11.99
CA GLN A 12 -4.40 2.55 11.25
C GLN A 12 -3.46 1.48 10.68
N SER A 13 -2.38 1.89 10.00
CA SER A 13 -1.40 0.94 9.44
C SER A 13 -0.72 0.14 10.55
N LEU A 14 -0.33 0.78 11.66
CA LEU A 14 0.25 0.10 12.82
C LEU A 14 -0.70 -0.93 13.45
N LYS A 15 -2.00 -0.67 13.44
CA LYS A 15 -3.03 -1.62 13.91
C LYS A 15 -3.16 -2.81 12.94
N LEU A 16 -3.12 -2.55 11.63
CA LEU A 16 -3.25 -3.56 10.58
C LEU A 16 -2.12 -4.60 10.58
N ILE A 17 -0.90 -4.23 11.01
CA ILE A 17 0.23 -5.17 11.16
C ILE A 17 -0.16 -6.39 12.00
N LYS A 18 -1.02 -6.22 13.02
CA LYS A 18 -1.46 -7.32 13.89
C LYS A 18 -2.35 -8.33 13.16
N THR A 19 -3.04 -7.90 12.11
CA THR A 19 -3.91 -8.75 11.28
C THR A 19 -3.09 -9.66 10.36
N PHE A 20 -1.88 -9.22 9.99
CA PHE A 20 -0.96 -9.93 9.11
C PHE A 20 0.20 -10.55 9.91
N ALA A 21 -0.13 -11.29 10.98
CA ALA A 21 0.85 -11.71 11.99
C ALA A 21 1.97 -12.62 11.47
N ASP A 22 1.71 -13.36 10.39
CA ASP A 22 2.63 -14.32 9.77
C ASP A 22 3.29 -13.77 8.49
N ASP A 23 3.04 -12.50 8.14
CA ASP A 23 3.55 -11.85 6.94
C ASP A 23 4.69 -10.86 7.25
N ASN A 24 5.53 -10.60 6.26
CA ASN A 24 6.57 -9.57 6.32
C ASN A 24 6.00 -8.23 5.88
N ILE A 25 5.96 -7.24 6.77
CA ILE A 25 5.31 -5.97 6.46
C ILE A 25 6.34 -4.88 6.10
N VAL A 26 6.09 -4.20 4.99
CA VAL A 26 6.78 -2.97 4.59
C VAL A 26 5.82 -1.80 4.79
N LEU A 27 6.13 -0.90 5.72
CA LEU A 27 5.36 0.32 5.94
C LEU A 27 5.89 1.43 5.03
N ALA A 28 5.07 1.87 4.09
CA ALA A 28 5.41 2.92 3.16
C ALA A 28 4.70 4.22 3.52
N ASP A 29 5.38 5.36 3.40
CA ASP A 29 4.75 6.67 3.58
C ASP A 29 5.47 7.75 2.77
N TYR A 30 4.80 8.86 2.51
CA TYR A 30 5.40 10.00 1.79
C TYR A 30 6.25 10.87 2.73
N GLY A 31 7.27 11.48 2.13
CA GLY A 31 8.26 12.30 2.82
C GLY A 31 9.13 11.47 3.77
N ASP A 32 9.53 12.09 4.87
CA ASP A 32 10.42 11.44 5.83
C ASP A 32 9.70 10.33 6.60
N VAL A 33 10.42 9.24 6.83
CA VAL A 33 9.96 8.07 7.58
C VAL A 33 10.97 7.66 8.66
N PRO A 34 10.52 7.01 9.75
CA PRO A 34 11.43 6.54 10.79
C PRO A 34 12.43 5.51 10.23
N SER A 35 13.72 5.66 10.55
CA SER A 35 14.76 4.74 10.08
C SER A 35 14.91 3.47 10.93
N PHE A 36 13.99 3.21 11.87
CA PHE A 36 14.11 2.11 12.82
C PHE A 36 13.28 0.90 12.40
N PRO A 37 13.90 -0.17 11.85
CA PRO A 37 13.19 -1.42 11.62
C PRO A 37 12.85 -2.08 12.96
N SER A 38 11.64 -2.63 13.04
CA SER A 38 11.29 -3.60 14.07
C SER A 38 11.53 -5.03 13.53
N ALA A 39 11.44 -6.03 14.40
CA ALA A 39 11.50 -7.43 13.96
C ALA A 39 10.33 -7.85 13.04
N ARG A 40 9.25 -7.05 12.96
CA ARG A 40 8.02 -7.39 12.20
C ARG A 40 7.79 -6.52 10.97
N TYR A 41 8.39 -5.33 10.94
CA TYR A 41 8.19 -4.37 9.87
C TYR A 41 9.32 -3.38 9.82
N TYR A 42 9.55 -2.80 8.65
CA TYR A 42 10.41 -1.65 8.45
C TYR A 42 9.70 -0.58 7.63
N PHE A 43 10.23 0.63 7.67
CA PHE A 43 9.69 1.75 6.92
C PHE A 43 10.47 2.00 5.63
N ILE A 44 9.76 2.41 4.59
CA ILE A 44 10.34 2.99 3.38
C ILE A 44 9.67 4.34 3.08
N SER A 45 10.43 5.25 2.49
CA SER A 45 9.87 6.49 1.96
C SER A 45 9.40 6.27 0.52
N LEU A 46 8.21 6.78 0.22
CA LEU A 46 7.68 6.89 -1.14
C LEU A 46 8.16 8.15 -1.86
N GLY A 47 9.04 8.93 -1.23
CA GLY A 47 9.46 10.26 -1.71
C GLY A 47 8.40 11.34 -1.48
N GLN A 48 8.54 12.45 -2.20
CA GLN A 48 7.54 13.52 -2.19
C GLN A 48 6.29 13.07 -2.93
N ARG A 49 5.11 13.39 -2.39
CA ARG A 49 3.84 13.07 -3.03
C ARG A 49 3.73 13.79 -4.38
N ASN A 50 3.47 13.01 -5.42
CA ASN A 50 3.16 13.51 -6.76
C ASN A 50 1.96 12.73 -7.32
N ASP A 51 0.82 13.41 -7.39
CA ASP A 51 -0.47 12.83 -7.78
C ASP A 51 -0.50 12.35 -9.23
N GLU A 52 0.38 12.87 -10.09
CA GLU A 52 0.47 12.49 -11.50
C GLU A 52 1.08 11.10 -11.72
N ILE A 53 1.78 10.55 -10.72
CA ILE A 53 2.55 9.30 -10.85
C ILE A 53 2.28 8.27 -9.76
N ILE A 54 1.19 8.40 -9.00
CA ILE A 54 0.94 7.56 -7.80
C ILE A 54 1.02 6.06 -8.10
N ALA A 55 0.27 5.59 -9.10
CA ALA A 55 0.27 4.17 -9.45
C ALA A 55 1.65 3.67 -9.89
N HIS A 56 2.35 4.46 -10.72
CA HIS A 56 3.69 4.12 -11.20
C HIS A 56 4.72 4.11 -10.06
N ASN A 57 4.68 5.11 -9.19
CA ASN A 57 5.55 5.22 -8.03
C ASN A 57 5.37 4.02 -7.09
N LEU A 58 4.12 3.70 -6.74
CA LEU A 58 3.82 2.57 -5.87
C LEU A 58 4.22 1.23 -6.51
N LEU A 59 4.01 1.05 -7.82
CA LEU A 59 4.47 -0.14 -8.52
C LEU A 59 6.00 -0.29 -8.45
N ASN A 60 6.75 0.78 -8.71
CA ASN A 60 8.22 0.76 -8.61
C ASN A 60 8.68 0.38 -7.20
N HIS A 61 8.05 0.92 -6.16
CA HIS A 61 8.35 0.53 -4.79
C HIS A 61 8.00 -0.93 -4.49
N CYS A 62 6.87 -1.43 -5.01
CA CYS A 62 6.52 -2.84 -4.86
C CYS A 62 7.55 -3.76 -5.52
N LEU A 63 8.03 -3.41 -6.72
CA LEU A 63 9.06 -4.15 -7.45
C LEU A 63 10.42 -4.12 -6.72
N ASN A 64 10.87 -2.94 -6.30
CA ASN A 64 12.13 -2.76 -5.59
C ASN A 64 12.17 -3.55 -4.28
N GLU A 65 11.05 -3.57 -3.57
CA GLU A 65 10.92 -4.32 -2.32
C GLU A 65 10.58 -5.79 -2.54
N GLY A 66 10.22 -6.22 -3.76
CA GLY A 66 9.81 -7.59 -4.05
C GLY A 66 8.63 -8.04 -3.18
N VAL A 67 7.60 -7.19 -3.07
CA VAL A 67 6.39 -7.52 -2.30
C VAL A 67 5.42 -8.37 -3.13
N ASP A 68 4.69 -9.24 -2.45
CA ASP A 68 3.64 -10.08 -3.04
C ASP A 68 2.30 -9.34 -3.12
N ALA A 69 2.11 -8.29 -2.30
CA ALA A 69 0.86 -7.54 -2.22
C ALA A 69 1.05 -6.08 -1.79
N VAL A 70 0.10 -5.24 -2.17
CA VAL A 70 0.01 -3.82 -1.76
C VAL A 70 -1.36 -3.50 -1.18
N LEU A 71 -1.37 -2.85 -0.01
CA LEU A 71 -2.55 -2.32 0.66
C LEU A 71 -2.44 -0.78 0.72
N PRO A 72 -3.02 -0.05 -0.25
CA PRO A 72 -3.10 1.40 -0.20
C PRO A 72 -4.15 1.83 0.85
N LEU A 73 -3.80 2.79 1.71
CA LEU A 73 -4.68 3.33 2.76
C LEU A 73 -5.23 4.72 2.45
N HIS A 74 -4.65 5.46 1.50
CA HIS A 74 -5.15 6.77 1.14
C HIS A 74 -6.04 6.72 -0.10
N GLU A 75 -7.12 7.51 -0.09
CA GLU A 75 -8.09 7.57 -1.20
C GLU A 75 -7.44 7.87 -2.55
N PHE A 76 -6.50 8.83 -2.59
CA PHE A 76 -5.80 9.18 -3.83
C PHE A 76 -4.94 8.03 -4.39
N GLU A 77 -4.49 7.11 -3.53
CA GLU A 77 -3.77 5.90 -3.96
C GLU A 77 -4.73 4.84 -4.46
N VAL A 78 -5.82 4.62 -3.72
CA VAL A 78 -6.89 3.68 -4.10
C VAL A 78 -7.45 4.02 -5.47
N ASN A 79 -7.71 5.30 -5.74
CA ASN A 79 -8.26 5.78 -7.01
C ASN A 79 -7.34 5.51 -8.21
N GLU A 80 -6.02 5.67 -8.06
CA GLU A 80 -5.08 5.45 -9.16
C GLU A 80 -4.65 3.98 -9.30
N ILE A 81 -4.49 3.26 -8.18
CA ILE A 81 -4.15 1.83 -8.21
C ILE A 81 -5.32 1.00 -8.73
N SER A 82 -6.56 1.30 -8.36
CA SER A 82 -7.73 0.55 -8.86
C SER A 82 -7.82 0.58 -10.39
N LYS A 83 -7.58 1.75 -11.01
CA LYS A 83 -7.51 1.90 -12.47
C LYS A 83 -6.37 1.11 -13.11
N SER A 84 -5.30 0.88 -12.35
CA SER A 84 -4.06 0.25 -12.80
C SER A 84 -3.89 -1.18 -12.26
N GLN A 85 -4.93 -1.78 -11.67
CA GLN A 85 -4.82 -3.05 -10.94
C GLN A 85 -4.25 -4.18 -11.80
N VAL A 86 -4.68 -4.26 -13.06
CA VAL A 86 -4.19 -5.26 -14.03
C VAL A 86 -2.66 -5.20 -14.18
N LEU A 87 -2.08 -3.99 -14.19
CA LEU A 87 -0.64 -3.81 -14.30
C LEU A 87 0.10 -4.40 -13.09
N PHE A 88 -0.41 -4.23 -11.87
CA PHE A 88 0.18 -4.85 -10.68
C PHE A 88 0.09 -6.38 -10.74
N GLU A 89 -1.05 -6.91 -11.19
CA GLU A 89 -1.28 -8.35 -11.34
C GLU A 89 -0.36 -8.99 -12.38
N GLU A 90 -0.03 -8.29 -13.48
CA GLU A 90 0.97 -8.73 -14.47
C GLU A 90 2.37 -8.96 -13.85
N PHE A 91 2.69 -8.25 -12.77
CA PHE A 91 3.92 -8.43 -12.00
C PHE A 91 3.75 -9.35 -10.77
N ASN A 92 2.64 -10.10 -10.67
CA ASN A 92 2.29 -10.95 -9.53
C ASN A 92 2.17 -10.19 -8.20
N ILE A 93 1.82 -8.91 -8.24
CA ILE A 93 1.57 -8.09 -7.04
C ILE A 93 0.06 -8.01 -6.84
N GLN A 94 -0.42 -8.58 -5.74
CA GLN A 94 -1.84 -8.53 -5.40
C GLN A 94 -2.22 -7.15 -4.85
N VAL A 95 -3.20 -6.50 -5.47
CA VAL A 95 -3.80 -5.27 -4.96
C VAL A 95 -4.89 -5.61 -3.93
N LEU A 96 -4.67 -5.25 -2.67
CA LEU A 96 -5.58 -5.52 -1.56
C LEU A 96 -6.66 -4.44 -1.45
N LEU A 97 -7.53 -4.39 -2.44
CA LEU A 97 -8.72 -3.54 -2.46
C LEU A 97 -9.99 -4.36 -2.29
N PRO A 98 -11.07 -3.78 -1.71
CA PRO A 98 -12.38 -4.40 -1.74
C PRO A 98 -12.80 -4.64 -3.19
N LYS A 99 -13.39 -5.81 -3.44
CA LYS A 99 -14.07 -6.09 -4.71
C LYS A 99 -15.37 -5.29 -4.81
N GLU A 100 -15.87 -5.09 -6.02
CA GLU A 100 -17.08 -4.31 -6.28
C GLU A 100 -18.29 -4.81 -5.46
N ASP A 101 -18.43 -6.12 -5.28
CA ASP A 101 -19.48 -6.76 -4.48
C ASP A 101 -19.32 -6.55 -2.95
N GLN A 102 -18.17 -6.03 -2.51
CA GLN A 102 -17.88 -5.71 -1.11
C GLN A 102 -18.01 -4.21 -0.80
N ILE A 103 -18.17 -3.37 -1.83
CA ILE A 103 -18.27 -1.92 -1.68
C ILE A 103 -19.73 -1.52 -1.49
N ILE A 104 -20.03 -0.86 -0.37
CA ILE A 104 -21.32 -0.22 -0.17
C ILE A 104 -21.29 1.14 -0.87
N HIS A 105 -22.00 1.27 -1.99
CA HIS A 105 -22.17 2.54 -2.68
C HIS A 105 -23.02 3.49 -1.83
N LEU A 106 -22.39 4.48 -1.22
CA LEU A 106 -23.09 5.60 -0.60
C LEU A 106 -23.51 6.58 -1.70
N THR A 107 -24.64 6.31 -2.36
CA THR A 107 -25.28 7.29 -3.23
C THR A 107 -25.79 8.47 -2.39
N ASN A 108 -25.24 9.66 -2.65
CA ASN A 108 -25.67 10.98 -2.19
C ASN A 108 -25.44 11.32 -0.70
N ILE A 109 -24.39 12.10 -0.45
CA ILE A 109 -24.42 13.18 0.55
C ILE A 109 -24.15 14.49 -0.21
#